data_AF-A0A1W9TM88-F1
#
_entry.id   AF-A0A1W9TM88-F1
#
_cell.length_a   1.000
_cell.length_b   1.000
_cell.length_c   1.000
_cell.angle_alpha   90.00
_cell.angle_beta   90.00
_cell.angle_gamma   90.00
#
_symmetry.space_group_name_H-M   'P 1'
#
loop_
_entity.id
_entity.type
_entity.pdbx_description
1 polymer ?
#
loop_
_entity_poly.entity_id
_entity_poly.type
_entity_poly.pdbx_seq_one_letter_code
_entity_poly.pdbx_strand_id
1 'polypeptide(L)'
;MHVICVISKNKNSILEPAEVLVVKEKAFSYIAEYDYFIFVKINGQSFKVKWFKNFNAVLKNGKLSYHFFVPCHVKANPLFKQVVIATYDPTYYTAIFFARKEPARVENGDGFVIESAVKKDENTSIYFGMVNPWALFLKFRLKS
;
A
#
# COMPACT_ATOMS: atom_id res chain seq x y z
N MET A 1 10.24 11.59 5.96
CA MET A 1 9.62 12.85 6.42
C MET A 1 8.54 12.57 7.49
N HIS A 2 8.77 12.96 8.76
CA HIS A 2 7.73 12.91 9.79
C HIS A 2 6.83 14.15 9.65
N VAL A 3 5.76 14.06 8.87
CA VAL A 3 4.69 15.07 8.93
C VAL A 3 3.84 14.73 10.16
N ILE A 4 4.22 15.27 11.31
CA ILE A 4 3.30 15.44 12.44
C ILE A 4 2.84 16.89 12.40
N CYS A 5 1.89 17.18 11.50
CA CYS A 5 1.02 18.34 11.66
C CYS A 5 -0.37 17.77 11.92
N VAL A 6 -0.68 17.53 13.19
CA VAL A 6 -2.04 17.15 13.55
C VAL A 6 -2.75 18.40 14.02
N ILE A 7 -3.66 18.87 13.16
CA ILE A 7 -4.81 19.65 13.57
C ILE A 7 -5.68 18.71 14.42
N SER A 8 -5.39 18.63 15.72
CA SER A 8 -6.34 18.09 16.71
C SER A 8 -6.83 19.28 17.49
N LYS A 9 -8.02 19.79 17.15
CA LYS A 9 -8.63 20.86 17.93
C LYS A 9 -8.96 20.42 19.35
N ASN A 10 -9.14 19.10 19.57
CA ASN A 10 -9.77 18.56 20.77
C ASN A 10 -8.83 17.70 21.65
N LYS A 11 -7.55 17.52 21.29
CA LYS A 11 -6.51 16.76 22.03
C LYS A 11 -6.88 15.32 22.46
N ASN A 12 -7.96 14.75 21.94
CA ASN A 12 -8.48 13.43 22.32
C ASN A 12 -7.89 12.25 21.51
N SER A 13 -6.92 12.51 20.61
CA SER A 13 -6.32 11.48 19.74
C SER A 13 -7.34 10.66 18.93
N ILE A 14 -8.49 11.25 18.61
CA ILE A 14 -9.50 10.67 17.72
C ILE A 14 -9.79 11.75 16.69
N LEU A 15 -9.66 11.39 15.40
CA LEU A 15 -10.02 12.31 14.33
C LEU A 15 -11.52 12.23 14.12
N GLU A 16 -12.19 13.36 14.28
CA GLU A 16 -13.62 13.46 13.93
C GLU A 16 -13.78 13.34 12.41
N PRO A 17 -14.96 12.93 11.90
CA PRO A 17 -15.17 12.74 10.45
C PRO A 17 -14.77 13.96 9.60
N ALA A 18 -15.00 15.17 10.10
CA ALA A 18 -14.58 16.41 9.43
C ALA A 18 -13.05 16.57 9.38
N GLU A 19 -12.33 16.17 10.44
CA GLU A 19 -10.86 16.20 10.47
C GLU A 19 -10.28 15.13 9.52
N VAL A 20 -10.91 13.97 9.41
CA VAL A 20 -10.54 12.93 8.43
C VAL A 20 -10.66 13.46 7.00
N LEU A 21 -11.71 14.22 6.68
CA LEU A 21 -11.87 14.86 5.36
C LEU A 21 -10.76 15.88 5.09
N VAL A 22 -10.40 16.70 6.07
CA VAL A 22 -9.29 17.65 5.94
C VAL A 22 -7.96 16.93 5.69
N VAL A 23 -7.68 15.85 6.43
CA VAL A 23 -6.48 15.01 6.21
C VAL A 23 -6.48 14.40 4.81
N LYS A 24 -7.64 13.93 4.34
CA LYS A 24 -7.79 13.39 2.99
C LYS A 24 -7.43 14.43 1.93
N GLU A 25 -8.00 15.62 2.03
CA GLU A 25 -7.88 16.68 1.02
C GLU A 25 -6.55 17.42 1.05
N LYS A 26 -5.93 17.55 2.23
CA LYS A 26 -4.73 18.38 2.43
C LYS A 26 -3.46 17.61 2.74
N ALA A 27 -3.51 16.30 2.90
CA ALA A 27 -2.31 15.50 3.13
C ALA A 27 -2.29 14.27 2.24
N PHE A 28 -3.36 13.48 2.23
CA PHE A 28 -3.41 12.24 1.45
C PHE A 28 -3.46 12.49 -0.08
N SER A 29 -4.16 13.53 -0.52
CA SER A 29 -4.22 13.93 -1.94
C SER A 29 -2.84 14.25 -2.52
N TYR A 30 -1.94 14.89 -1.77
CA TYR A 30 -0.60 15.27 -2.24
C TYR A 30 0.29 14.06 -2.51
N ILE A 31 0.11 12.95 -1.80
CA ILE A 31 0.89 11.73 -2.04
C ILE A 31 0.36 10.93 -3.25
N ALA A 32 -0.77 11.33 -3.85
CA ALA A 32 -1.29 10.72 -5.07
C ALA A 32 -0.34 10.93 -6.27
N GLU A 33 0.38 12.05 -6.31
CA GLU A 33 1.39 12.35 -7.34
C GLU A 33 2.57 11.36 -7.31
N TYR A 34 2.77 10.70 -6.17
CA TYR A 34 3.81 9.69 -5.95
C TYR A 34 3.23 8.27 -5.93
N ASP A 35 2.07 8.06 -6.57
CA ASP A 35 1.34 6.79 -6.62
C ASP A 35 1.05 6.21 -5.22
N TYR A 36 0.86 7.07 -4.21
CA TYR A 36 0.72 6.70 -2.80
C TYR A 36 1.89 5.86 -2.25
N PHE A 37 3.04 5.91 -2.93
CA PHE A 37 4.19 5.04 -2.70
C PHE A 37 3.91 3.55 -2.88
N ILE A 38 2.86 3.19 -3.64
CA ILE A 38 2.43 1.81 -3.89
C ILE A 38 2.58 1.52 -5.39
N PHE A 39 3.53 0.65 -5.73
CA PHE A 39 3.81 0.26 -7.10
C PHE A 39 3.37 -1.18 -7.32
N VAL A 40 2.35 -1.37 -8.17
CA VAL A 40 1.75 -2.69 -8.40
C VAL A 40 2.16 -3.21 -9.78
N LYS A 41 2.54 -4.48 -9.86
CA LYS A 41 2.72 -5.22 -11.12
C LYS A 41 1.81 -6.44 -11.14
N ILE A 42 1.09 -6.64 -12.26
CA ILE A 42 0.26 -7.82 -12.52
C ILE A 42 0.93 -8.61 -13.64
N ASN A 43 1.38 -9.83 -13.35
CA ASN A 43 2.16 -10.66 -14.27
C ASN A 43 3.31 -9.89 -14.96
N GLY A 44 4.01 -9.04 -14.19
CA GLY A 44 5.13 -8.22 -14.67
C GLY A 44 4.73 -6.88 -15.30
N GLN A 45 3.46 -6.66 -15.63
CA GLN A 45 2.98 -5.39 -16.21
C GLN A 45 2.58 -4.40 -15.13
N SER A 46 3.00 -3.14 -15.24
CA SER A 46 2.66 -2.08 -14.28
C SER A 46 1.15 -1.82 -14.25
N PHE A 47 0.59 -1.79 -13.05
CA PHE A 47 -0.80 -1.40 -12.79
C PHE A 47 -0.81 -0.01 -12.14
N LYS A 48 -1.41 0.96 -12.84
CA LYS A 48 -1.57 2.32 -12.32
C LYS A 48 -2.83 2.43 -11.47
N VAL A 49 -2.67 2.86 -10.22
CA VAL A 49 -3.78 3.13 -9.31
C VAL A 49 -4.56 4.35 -9.82
N LYS A 50 -5.83 4.16 -10.19
CA LYS A 50 -6.67 5.25 -10.73
C LYS A 50 -7.47 5.97 -9.64
N TRP A 51 -7.91 5.23 -8.63
CA TRP A 51 -8.75 5.73 -7.55
C TRP A 51 -8.67 4.79 -6.34
N PHE A 52 -9.12 5.27 -5.18
CA PHE A 52 -9.20 4.51 -3.94
C PHE A 52 -10.60 4.66 -3.31
N LYS A 53 -10.96 3.74 -2.43
CA LYS A 53 -12.23 3.74 -1.66
C LYS A 53 -11.94 3.65 -0.16
N ASN A 54 -12.99 3.91 0.63
CA ASN A 54 -13.02 3.65 2.08
C ASN A 54 -11.85 4.30 2.84
N PHE A 55 -11.53 5.56 2.50
CA PHE A 55 -10.47 6.28 3.19
C PHE A 55 -10.86 6.56 4.64
N ASN A 56 -9.93 6.30 5.54
CA ASN A 56 -9.98 6.68 6.93
C ASN A 56 -8.57 7.06 7.41
N ALA A 57 -8.50 7.93 8.42
CA ALA A 57 -7.27 8.30 9.08
C ALA A 57 -7.43 8.13 10.59
N VAL A 58 -6.43 7.54 11.23
CA VAL A 58 -6.40 7.35 12.68
C VAL A 58 -5.12 7.94 13.22
N LEU A 59 -5.23 8.86 14.16
CA LEU A 59 -4.09 9.35 14.93
C LEU A 59 -4.07 8.68 16.29
N LYS A 60 -3.07 7.84 16.57
CA LYS A 60 -2.92 7.22 17.88
C LYS A 60 -1.47 7.29 18.34
N ASN A 61 -1.25 7.75 19.57
CA ASN A 61 0.09 7.85 20.17
C ASN A 61 1.07 8.64 19.28
N GLY A 62 0.62 9.75 18.69
CA GLY A 62 1.42 10.58 17.78
C GLY A 62 1.70 9.96 16.41
N LYS A 63 1.10 8.81 16.08
CA LYS A 63 1.25 8.13 14.79
C LYS A 63 -0.04 8.27 13.98
N LEU A 64 0.09 8.84 12.79
CA LEU A 64 -0.98 8.94 11.82
C LEU A 64 -0.97 7.70 10.92
N SER A 65 -2.10 6.99 10.87
CA SER A 65 -2.29 5.81 10.05
C SER A 65 -3.37 6.09 9.01
N TYR A 66 -3.07 5.85 7.74
CA TYR A 66 -4.03 5.92 6.66
C TYR A 66 -4.53 4.53 6.31
N HIS A 67 -5.84 4.40 6.19
CA HIS A 67 -6.52 3.19 5.77
C HIS A 67 -7.30 3.52 4.51
N PHE A 68 -7.07 2.79 3.43
CA PHE A 68 -7.78 2.98 2.17
C PHE A 68 -7.72 1.68 1.37
N PHE A 69 -8.64 1.56 0.42
CA PHE A 69 -8.73 0.40 -0.46
C PHE A 69 -8.37 0.80 -1.89
N VAL A 70 -7.38 0.13 -2.47
CA VAL A 70 -7.03 0.24 -3.89
C VAL A 70 -7.66 -0.93 -4.65
N PRO A 71 -8.66 -0.70 -5.51
CA PRO A 71 -9.23 -1.73 -6.35
C PRO A 71 -8.22 -2.19 -7.40
N CYS A 72 -7.91 -3.47 -7.38
CA CYS A 72 -7.05 -4.14 -8.34
C CYS A 72 -7.71 -5.47 -8.73
N HIS A 73 -8.34 -5.51 -9.90
CA HIS A 73 -9.09 -6.68 -10.35
C HIS A 73 -8.21 -7.58 -11.21
N VAL A 74 -7.94 -8.80 -10.73
CA VAL A 74 -7.21 -9.81 -11.49
C VAL A 74 -8.06 -11.08 -11.54
N LYS A 75 -8.46 -11.49 -12.76
CA LYS A 75 -9.26 -12.69 -12.95
C LYS A 75 -8.40 -13.92 -12.70
N ALA A 76 -8.79 -14.70 -11.69
CA ALA A 76 -8.19 -16.00 -11.42
C ALA A 76 -8.54 -17.00 -12.53
N ASN A 77 -7.62 -17.92 -12.79
CA ASN A 77 -7.84 -19.07 -13.66
C ASN A 77 -7.04 -20.27 -13.10
N PRO A 78 -7.06 -21.45 -13.75
CA PRO A 78 -6.27 -22.60 -13.28
C PRO A 78 -4.75 -22.40 -13.30
N LEU A 79 -4.24 -21.38 -14.01
CA LEU A 79 -2.82 -21.03 -14.03
C LEU A 79 -2.51 -19.98 -12.95
N PHE A 80 -1.30 -20.01 -12.44
CA PHE A 80 -0.85 -18.99 -11.50
C PHE A 80 -0.85 -17.60 -12.13
N LYS A 81 -1.44 -16.65 -11.40
CA LYS A 81 -1.31 -15.21 -11.59
C LYS A 81 -0.43 -14.67 -10.49
N GLN A 82 0.31 -13.62 -10.80
CA GLN A 82 1.19 -12.96 -9.85
C GLN A 82 0.85 -11.48 -9.76
N VAL A 83 0.69 -11.01 -8.52
CA VAL A 83 0.60 -9.60 -8.17
C VAL A 83 1.81 -9.28 -7.29
N VAL A 84 2.58 -8.28 -7.68
CA VAL A 84 3.72 -7.78 -6.90
C VAL A 84 3.38 -6.36 -6.45
N ILE A 85 3.51 -6.09 -5.16
CA ILE A 85 3.23 -4.79 -4.56
C ILE A 85 4.52 -4.32 -3.88
N ALA A 86 5.21 -3.36 -4.48
CA ALA A 86 6.37 -2.71 -3.91
C ALA A 86 5.96 -1.41 -3.21
N THR A 87 6.61 -1.11 -2.09
CA THR A 87 6.38 0.14 -1.35
C THR A 87 7.69 0.87 -1.14
N TYR A 88 7.85 2.04 -1.74
CA TYR A 88 9.06 2.86 -1.61
C TYR A 88 8.79 4.32 -2.00
N ASP A 89 9.62 5.24 -1.54
CA ASP A 89 9.58 6.63 -1.96
C ASP A 89 10.53 6.86 -3.13
N PRO A 90 10.07 7.14 -4.36
CA PRO A 90 10.97 7.33 -5.50
C PRO A 90 11.95 8.50 -5.33
N THR A 91 11.69 9.42 -4.38
CA THR A 91 12.51 10.59 -4.09
C THR A 91 13.53 10.41 -2.97
N TYR A 92 13.53 9.24 -2.30
CA TYR A 92 14.43 8.90 -1.17
C TYR A 92 14.22 9.71 0.13
N TYR A 93 13.24 10.61 0.21
CA TYR A 93 13.02 11.43 1.42
C TYR A 93 12.26 10.71 2.55
N THR A 94 11.62 9.59 2.25
CA THR A 94 10.82 8.81 3.19
C THR A 94 11.17 7.33 3.15
N ALA A 95 11.51 6.78 4.32
CA ALA A 95 11.67 5.36 4.50
C ALA A 95 10.31 4.68 4.67
N ILE A 96 10.05 3.63 3.88
CA ILE A 96 8.80 2.88 3.88
C ILE A 96 9.12 1.42 4.11
N PHE A 97 8.41 0.80 5.04
CA PHE A 97 8.66 -0.58 5.46
C PHE A 97 7.35 -1.34 5.60
N PHE A 98 7.38 -2.63 5.24
CA PHE A 98 6.34 -3.57 5.61
C PHE A 98 6.31 -3.78 7.13
N ALA A 99 5.13 -4.11 7.66
CA ALA A 99 5.01 -4.53 9.05
C ALA A 99 5.84 -5.80 9.30
N ARG A 100 6.55 -5.86 10.43
CA ARG A 100 7.41 -7.01 10.77
C ARG A 100 6.61 -8.28 11.05
N LYS A 101 5.39 -8.12 11.56
CA LYS A 101 4.45 -9.22 11.83
C LYS A 101 3.28 -9.05 10.87
N GLU A 102 2.89 -10.15 10.24
CA GLU A 102 1.72 -10.23 9.36
C GLU A 102 1.66 -9.05 8.36
N PRO A 103 2.66 -8.89 7.47
CA PRO A 103 2.73 -7.76 6.54
C PRO A 103 1.58 -7.76 5.51
N ALA A 104 0.89 -8.89 5.36
CA ALA A 104 -0.25 -9.05 4.48
C ALA A 104 -1.21 -10.08 5.05
N ARG A 105 -2.50 -9.90 4.75
CA ARG A 105 -3.57 -10.84 5.04
C ARG A 105 -4.40 -11.04 3.77
N VAL A 106 -4.86 -12.28 3.56
CA VAL A 106 -5.84 -12.62 2.53
C VAL A 106 -7.19 -12.82 3.20
N GLU A 107 -8.23 -12.28 2.57
CA GLU A 107 -9.63 -12.49 2.95
C GLU A 107 -10.33 -13.28 1.84
N ASN A 108 -11.22 -14.20 2.20
CA ASN A 108 -11.99 -15.05 1.27
C ASN A 108 -11.10 -15.87 0.31
N GLY A 109 -10.01 -16.44 0.81
CA GLY A 109 -9.02 -17.18 0.01
C GLY A 109 -9.36 -18.65 -0.27
N ASP A 110 -10.46 -19.18 0.27
CA ASP A 110 -10.71 -20.64 0.31
C ASP A 110 -10.80 -21.31 -1.07
N GLY A 111 -11.23 -20.57 -2.09
CA GLY A 111 -11.31 -21.05 -3.48
C GLY A 111 -9.98 -21.04 -4.25
N PHE A 112 -8.88 -20.66 -3.61
CA PHE A 112 -7.60 -20.40 -4.29
C PHE A 112 -6.43 -21.15 -3.67
N VAL A 113 -5.49 -21.56 -4.51
CA VAL A 113 -4.13 -21.86 -4.06
C VAL A 113 -3.38 -20.55 -4.03
N ILE A 114 -2.84 -20.18 -2.86
CA ILE A 114 -2.21 -18.88 -2.63
C ILE A 114 -0.83 -19.08 -2.04
N GLU A 115 0.15 -18.38 -2.63
CA GLU A 115 1.50 -18.26 -2.12
C GLU A 115 1.81 -16.78 -1.92
N SER A 116 2.38 -16.41 -0.78
CA SER A 116 2.79 -15.03 -0.55
C SER A 116 4.12 -14.93 0.17
N ALA A 117 4.91 -13.92 -0.18
CA ALA A 117 6.19 -13.65 0.46
C ALA A 117 6.55 -12.17 0.35
N VAL A 118 7.11 -11.60 1.41
CA VAL A 118 7.75 -10.29 1.37
C VAL A 118 9.25 -10.48 1.18
N LYS A 119 9.80 -9.97 0.09
CA LYS A 119 11.23 -10.07 -0.24
C LYS A 119 11.67 -8.90 -1.12
N LYS A 120 12.99 -8.76 -1.35
CA LYS A 120 13.50 -7.82 -2.34
C LYS A 120 13.02 -8.19 -3.74
N ASP A 121 12.60 -7.20 -4.52
CA ASP A 121 12.26 -7.36 -5.93
C ASP A 121 13.47 -7.09 -6.81
N GLU A 122 14.23 -8.15 -7.08
CA GLU A 122 15.46 -8.11 -7.89
C GLU A 122 15.21 -7.65 -9.33
N ASN A 123 13.97 -7.70 -9.82
CA ASN A 123 13.59 -7.26 -11.17
C ASN A 123 13.24 -5.76 -11.23
N THR A 124 13.23 -5.08 -10.09
CA THR A 124 13.00 -3.63 -10.02
C THR A 124 14.22 -2.98 -9.41
N SER A 125 14.85 -2.06 -10.12
CA SER A 125 15.90 -1.24 -9.56
C SER A 125 15.46 0.22 -9.47
N ILE A 126 15.75 0.84 -8.33
CA ILE A 126 15.41 2.22 -7.99
C ILE A 126 16.69 2.96 -7.59
N TYR A 127 16.62 4.29 -7.60
CA TYR A 127 17.75 5.18 -7.29
C TYR A 127 18.99 4.86 -8.15
N PHE A 128 18.88 5.12 -9.46
CA PHE A 128 19.98 4.93 -10.43
C PHE A 128 20.57 3.52 -10.49
N GLY A 129 19.77 2.49 -10.23
CA GLY A 129 20.24 1.11 -10.33
C GLY A 129 20.77 0.51 -9.01
N MET A 130 20.79 1.29 -7.93
CA MET A 130 21.55 0.95 -6.72
C MET A 130 20.77 0.10 -5.72
N VAL A 131 19.44 0.12 -5.77
CA VAL A 131 18.59 -0.51 -4.75
C VAL A 131 17.47 -1.30 -5.40
N ASN A 132 17.22 -2.50 -4.88
CA ASN A 132 16.00 -3.25 -5.15
C ASN A 132 15.01 -3.02 -3.99
N PRO A 133 13.77 -2.56 -4.27
CA PRO A 133 12.80 -2.33 -3.22
C PRO A 133 12.33 -3.65 -2.60
N TRP A 134 11.82 -3.59 -1.37
CA TRP A 134 11.04 -4.68 -0.82
C TRP A 134 9.64 -4.69 -1.44
N ALA A 135 9.12 -5.88 -1.70
CA ALA A 135 7.78 -6.07 -2.25
C ALA A 135 7.09 -7.30 -1.66
N LEU A 136 5.76 -7.22 -1.59
CA LEU A 136 4.89 -8.37 -1.40
C LEU A 136 4.67 -9.06 -2.75
N PHE A 137 5.07 -10.30 -2.84
CA PHE A 137 4.77 -11.21 -3.93
C PHE A 137 3.55 -12.02 -3.55
N LEU A 138 2.46 -11.92 -4.31
CA LEU A 138 1.26 -12.72 -4.15
C LEU A 138 1.05 -13.52 -5.44
N LYS A 139 1.13 -14.84 -5.35
CA LYS A 139 0.72 -15.74 -6.43
C LYS A 139 -0.58 -16.43 -6.05
N PHE A 140 -1.48 -16.54 -7.01
CA PHE A 140 -2.73 -17.26 -6.80
C PHE A 140 -3.23 -17.93 -8.07
N ARG A 141 -3.99 -19.01 -7.91
CA ARG A 141 -4.78 -19.68 -8.96
C ARG A 141 -6.05 -20.26 -8.35
N LEU A 142 -7.02 -20.62 -9.18
CA LEU A 142 -8.18 -21.39 -8.72
C LEU A 142 -7.73 -22.75 -8.17
N LYS A 143 -8.35 -23.17 -7.05
CA LYS A 143 -8.32 -24.59 -6.68
C LYS A 143 -9.05 -25.38 -7.74
N SER A 144 -8.43 -26.50 -8.12
CA SER A 144 -8.99 -27.48 -9.04
C SER A 144 -10.12 -28.25 -8.36
#